data_AF-A0A7V7Y0U8-F1
#
_entry.id   AF-A0A7V7Y0U8-F1
#
_cell.length_a   1.000
_cell.length_b   1.000
_cell.length_c   1.000
_cell.angle_alpha   90.00
_cell.angle_beta   90.00
_cell.angle_gamma   90.00
#
_symmetry.space_group_name_H-M   'P 1'
#
loop_
_entity.id
_entity.type
_entity.pdbx_description
1 polymer ?
#
loop_
_entity_poly.entity_id
_entity_poly.type
_entity_poly.pdbx_seq_one_letter_code
_entity_poly.pdbx_strand_id
1 'polypeptide(L)'
;MTDSTDKMTIKALADELGITKNTVRNYLVKAGYDLARYKKNGIILLDKELIGVARSIYRSKGGQLTGHLPVNSTGSDFPLEKENEFLRDQLAEKDKHISELTEMIRDQQKLTLLQQQKNDQLLLENQELKNRKWWQFWK
;
A
#
# COMPACT_ATOMS: atom_id res chain seq x y z
N MET A 1 6.09 23.48 -22.12
CA MET A 1 5.07 23.24 -23.16
C MET A 1 5.23 21.79 -23.58
N THR A 2 4.54 20.85 -22.92
CA THR A 2 3.28 20.22 -23.42
C THR A 2 3.50 19.80 -24.88
N ASP A 3 3.64 18.53 -25.24
CA ASP A 3 2.64 17.50 -25.04
C ASP A 3 3.23 16.18 -25.60
N SER A 4 3.96 15.41 -24.81
CA SER A 4 4.18 14.01 -25.18
C SER A 4 2.91 13.28 -24.78
N THR A 5 1.92 13.29 -25.67
CA THR A 5 0.82 12.32 -25.64
C THR A 5 1.44 10.93 -25.84
N ASP A 6 2.02 10.37 -24.79
CA ASP A 6 2.44 8.97 -24.70
C ASP A 6 1.17 8.13 -24.70
N LYS A 7 0.59 8.01 -25.88
CA LYS A 7 -0.56 7.18 -26.19
C LYS A 7 -0.02 5.88 -26.74
N MET A 8 -0.04 4.85 -25.92
CA MET A 8 0.40 3.52 -26.34
C MET A 8 -0.78 2.58 -26.46
N THR A 9 -0.68 1.59 -27.34
CA THR A 9 -1.73 0.57 -27.45
C THR A 9 -1.63 -0.41 -26.28
N ILE A 10 -2.74 -1.08 -25.94
CA ILE A 10 -2.72 -2.21 -24.99
C ILE A 10 -1.65 -3.24 -25.38
N LYS A 11 -1.42 -3.44 -26.69
CA LYS A 11 -0.37 -4.33 -27.19
C LYS A 11 1.02 -3.85 -26.77
N ALA A 12 1.35 -2.60 -27.05
CA ALA A 12 2.66 -2.05 -26.69
C ALA A 12 2.90 -2.10 -25.17
N LEU A 13 1.88 -1.79 -24.36
CA LEU A 13 1.97 -1.89 -22.91
C LEU A 13 2.13 -3.35 -22.42
N ALA A 14 1.44 -4.29 -23.08
CA ALA A 14 1.54 -5.72 -22.78
C ALA A 14 2.94 -6.27 -23.12
N ASP A 15 3.47 -5.88 -24.28
CA ASP A 15 4.81 -6.26 -24.75
C ASP A 15 5.89 -5.63 -23.83
N GLU A 16 5.73 -4.37 -23.40
CA GLU A 16 6.62 -3.70 -22.42
C GLU A 16 6.62 -4.42 -21.05
N LEU A 17 5.45 -4.82 -20.58
CA LEU A 17 5.29 -5.46 -19.27
C LEU A 17 5.49 -6.98 -19.31
N GLY A 18 5.75 -7.58 -20.47
CA GLY A 18 5.91 -9.03 -20.62
C GLY A 18 4.66 -9.85 -20.26
N ILE A 19 3.47 -9.24 -20.32
CA ILE A 19 2.19 -9.86 -19.95
C ILE A 19 1.23 -9.93 -21.13
N THR A 20 0.17 -10.74 -21.02
CA THR A 20 -0.82 -10.82 -22.09
C THR A 20 -1.68 -9.54 -22.17
N LYS A 21 -2.15 -9.22 -23.38
CA LYS A 21 -3.12 -8.12 -23.61
C LYS A 21 -4.38 -8.23 -22.74
N ASN A 22 -4.81 -9.47 -22.46
CA ASN A 22 -5.96 -9.72 -21.60
C ASN A 22 -5.67 -9.39 -20.13
N THR A 23 -4.45 -9.64 -19.66
CA THR A 23 -4.01 -9.26 -18.32
C THR A 23 -4.05 -7.74 -18.14
N VAL A 24 -3.52 -6.98 -19.10
CA VAL A 24 -3.58 -5.51 -19.09
C VAL A 24 -5.03 -5.02 -19.09
N ARG A 25 -5.88 -5.59 -19.94
CA ARG A 25 -7.32 -5.26 -19.98
C ARG A 25 -7.98 -5.53 -18.63
N ASN A 26 -7.72 -6.67 -18.02
CA ASN A 26 -8.30 -7.05 -16.74
C ASN A 26 -7.84 -6.13 -15.59
N TYR A 27 -6.62 -5.61 -15.62
CA TYR A 27 -6.16 -4.64 -14.63
C TYR A 27 -6.94 -3.34 -14.73
N LEU A 28 -7.14 -2.83 -15.95
CA LEU A 28 -7.89 -1.60 -16.19
C LEU A 28 -9.37 -1.76 -15.83
N VAL A 29 -10.01 -2.89 -16.21
CA VAL A 29 -11.40 -3.19 -15.83
C VAL A 29 -11.56 -3.30 -14.32
N LYS A 30 -10.66 -4.03 -13.63
CA LYS A 30 -10.71 -4.17 -12.17
C LYS A 30 -10.48 -2.85 -11.43
N ALA A 31 -9.74 -1.93 -12.04
CA ALA A 31 -9.54 -0.58 -11.53
C ALA A 31 -10.71 0.38 -11.86
N GLY A 32 -11.79 -0.12 -12.48
CA GLY A 32 -13.00 0.66 -12.78
C GLY A 32 -12.93 1.47 -14.07
N TYR A 33 -11.93 1.26 -14.92
CA TYR A 33 -11.80 1.98 -16.19
C TYR A 33 -12.64 1.34 -17.30
N ASP A 34 -13.44 2.15 -17.95
CA ASP A 34 -14.22 1.76 -19.13
C ASP A 34 -13.37 1.91 -20.41
N LEU A 35 -12.81 0.79 -20.88
CA LEU A 35 -11.96 0.74 -22.07
C LEU A 35 -12.71 1.08 -23.37
N ALA A 36 -14.05 1.11 -23.38
CA ALA A 36 -14.82 1.49 -24.56
C ALA A 36 -14.61 2.96 -24.93
N ARG A 37 -14.36 3.83 -23.93
CA ARG A 37 -14.11 5.26 -24.11
C ARG A 37 -12.76 5.56 -24.79
N TYR A 38 -11.83 4.62 -24.70
CA TYR A 38 -10.47 4.74 -25.23
C TYR A 38 -10.30 4.04 -26.59
N LYS A 39 -11.41 3.60 -27.20
CA LYS A 39 -11.40 2.93 -28.50
C LYS A 39 -11.41 3.96 -29.63
N LYS A 40 -10.31 4.07 -30.35
CA LYS A 40 -10.19 4.90 -31.56
C LYS A 40 -9.87 4.00 -32.76
N ASN A 41 -10.67 4.08 -33.82
CA ASN A 41 -10.51 3.26 -35.05
C ASN A 41 -10.41 1.75 -34.78
N GLY A 42 -11.17 1.23 -33.82
CA GLY A 42 -11.15 -0.19 -33.46
C GLY A 42 -10.02 -0.61 -32.51
N ILE A 43 -9.06 0.27 -32.22
CA ILE A 43 -7.90 0.01 -31.37
C ILE A 43 -8.06 0.76 -30.05
N ILE A 44 -7.76 0.09 -28.92
CA ILE A 44 -7.77 0.74 -27.61
C ILE A 44 -6.42 1.42 -27.40
N LEU A 45 -6.47 2.75 -27.27
CA LEU A 45 -5.31 3.61 -27.10
C LEU A 45 -5.30 4.10 -25.65
N LEU A 46 -4.27 3.73 -24.90
CA LEU A 46 -4.16 4.06 -23.49
C LEU A 46 -3.46 5.40 -23.33
N ASP A 47 -4.07 6.30 -22.57
CA ASP A 47 -3.44 7.55 -22.16
C ASP A 47 -2.46 7.31 -20.99
N LYS A 48 -1.60 8.30 -20.73
CA LYS A 48 -0.56 8.27 -19.68
C LYS A 48 -1.08 7.82 -18.31
N GLU A 49 -2.30 8.22 -17.95
CA GLU A 49 -2.94 7.84 -16.69
C GLU A 49 -3.24 6.33 -16.63
N LEU A 50 -3.84 5.76 -17.67
CA LEU A 50 -4.16 4.32 -17.73
C LEU A 50 -2.88 3.48 -17.76
N ILE A 51 -1.85 3.96 -18.47
CA ILE A 51 -0.52 3.34 -18.47
C ILE A 51 0.06 3.33 -17.05
N GLY A 52 0.00 4.45 -16.33
CA GLY A 52 0.46 4.57 -14.96
C GLY A 52 -0.28 3.64 -13.99
N VAL A 53 -1.61 3.55 -14.14
CA VAL A 53 -2.45 2.64 -13.34
C VAL A 53 -2.11 1.18 -13.61
N ALA A 54 -2.00 0.78 -14.88
CA ALA A 54 -1.65 -0.58 -15.24
C ALA A 54 -0.25 -0.98 -14.74
N ARG A 55 0.75 -0.08 -14.84
CA ARG A 55 2.09 -0.26 -14.27
C ARG A 55 2.06 -0.37 -12.75
N SER A 56 1.27 0.45 -12.07
CA SER A 56 1.10 0.42 -10.61
C SER A 56 0.46 -0.89 -10.15
N ILE A 57 -0.59 -1.35 -10.83
CA ILE A 57 -1.25 -2.63 -10.54
C ILE A 57 -0.29 -3.79 -10.79
N TYR A 58 0.47 -3.76 -11.89
CA TYR A 58 1.48 -4.76 -12.19
C TYR A 58 2.55 -4.83 -11.09
N ARG A 59 3.09 -3.68 -10.67
CA ARG A 59 4.09 -3.58 -9.58
C ARG A 59 3.53 -4.03 -8.23
N SER A 60 2.30 -3.64 -7.90
CA SER A 60 1.63 -4.00 -6.64
C SER A 60 1.37 -5.50 -6.48
N LYS A 61 1.25 -6.22 -7.61
CA LYS A 61 1.04 -7.67 -7.62
C LYS A 61 2.33 -8.48 -7.53
N GLY A 62 3.49 -7.81 -7.37
CA GLY A 62 4.80 -8.42 -7.25
C GLY A 62 5.16 -9.18 -8.51
N GLY A 63 5.77 -8.51 -9.50
CA GLY A 63 6.09 -9.03 -10.84
C GLY A 63 6.74 -10.41 -10.88
N GLN A 64 5.94 -11.46 -10.73
CA GLN A 64 6.36 -12.84 -10.72
C GLN A 64 5.20 -13.73 -11.14
N LEU A 65 4.87 -13.71 -12.44
CA LEU A 65 4.16 -14.81 -13.10
C LEU A 65 4.69 -14.96 -14.53
N THR A 66 5.73 -15.78 -14.67
CA THR A 66 5.88 -16.79 -15.72
C THR A 66 5.33 -16.40 -17.10
N GLY A 67 5.96 -15.44 -17.76
CA GLY A 67 5.92 -15.32 -19.22
C GLY A 67 7.19 -15.94 -19.76
N HIS A 68 7.12 -17.16 -20.31
CA HIS A 68 8.24 -17.75 -21.05
C HIS A 68 8.45 -16.93 -22.33
N LEU A 69 9.16 -15.80 -22.22
CA LEU A 69 9.67 -15.07 -23.37
C LEU A 69 10.92 -15.81 -23.87
N PRO A 70 11.11 -15.98 -25.19
CA PRO A 70 12.34 -16.55 -25.71
C PRO A 70 13.47 -15.61 -25.30
N VAL A 71 14.37 -16.13 -24.45
CA VAL A 71 15.64 -15.49 -24.11
C VAL A 71 16.46 -15.45 -25.39
N ASN A 72 16.29 -14.38 -26.17
CA ASN A 72 17.35 -13.90 -27.03
C ASN A 72 18.22 -13.00 -26.15
N SER A 73 19.33 -13.59 -25.73
CA SER A 73 20.44 -12.97 -25.02
C SER A 73 20.99 -11.81 -25.84
N THR A 74 20.47 -10.60 -25.64
CA THR A 74 21.12 -9.37 -26.08
C THR A 74 20.99 -8.29 -25.02
N GLY A 75 22.05 -8.15 -24.22
CA GLY A 75 22.49 -6.92 -23.58
C GLY A 75 21.43 -6.10 -22.83
N SER A 76 21.27 -6.38 -21.53
CA SER A 76 20.79 -5.37 -20.60
C SER A 76 21.87 -5.11 -19.56
N ASP A 77 22.80 -4.23 -19.93
CA ASP A 77 23.74 -3.57 -19.03
C ASP A 77 22.99 -2.49 -18.21
N PHE A 78 21.87 -2.88 -17.59
CA PHE A 78 21.12 -2.08 -16.64
C PHE A 78 21.57 -2.51 -15.23
N PRO A 79 21.91 -1.57 -14.33
CA PRO A 79 22.54 -1.89 -13.06
C PRO A 79 21.52 -2.49 -12.09
N LEU A 80 21.23 -3.78 -12.26
CA LEU A 80 20.41 -4.63 -11.39
C LEU A 80 20.86 -4.54 -9.93
N GLU A 81 22.14 -4.26 -9.69
CA GLU A 81 22.69 -4.02 -8.34
C GLU A 81 22.15 -2.74 -7.70
N LYS A 82 22.00 -1.65 -8.46
CA LYS A 82 21.51 -0.37 -7.95
C LYS A 82 20.02 -0.42 -7.62
N GLU A 83 19.24 -1.18 -8.39
CA GLU A 83 17.83 -1.43 -8.08
C GLU A 83 17.68 -2.33 -6.84
N ASN A 84 18.51 -3.37 -6.71
CA ASN A 84 18.52 -4.21 -5.52
C ASN A 84 18.93 -3.45 -4.25
N GLU A 85 19.92 -2.56 -4.34
CA GLU A 85 20.34 -1.70 -3.23
C GLU A 85 19.20 -0.78 -2.78
N PHE A 86 18.56 -0.09 -3.73
CA PHE A 86 17.41 0.77 -3.44
C PHE A 86 16.22 0.02 -2.83
N LEU A 87 15.96 -1.21 -3.27
CA LEU A 87 14.92 -2.07 -2.70
C LEU A 87 15.27 -2.50 -1.26
N ARG A 88 16.55 -2.80 -0.99
CA ARG A 88 17.03 -3.14 0.36
C ARG A 88 16.95 -1.95 1.31
N ASP A 89 17.32 -0.75 0.85
CA ASP A 89 17.21 0.47 1.65
C ASP A 89 15.75 0.78 2.00
N GLN A 90 14.85 0.66 1.01
CA GLN A 90 13.42 0.82 1.26
C GLN A 90 12.85 -0.24 2.21
N LEU A 91 13.39 -1.45 2.20
CA LEU A 91 12.97 -2.51 3.11
C LEU A 91 13.42 -2.18 4.54
N ALA A 92 14.68 -1.79 4.71
CA ALA A 92 15.24 -1.38 5.99
C ALA A 92 14.49 -0.17 6.59
N GLU A 93 14.12 0.81 5.77
CA GLU A 93 13.35 1.97 6.23
C GLU A 93 11.92 1.58 6.64
N LYS A 94 11.27 0.67 5.90
CA LYS A 94 9.95 0.13 6.30
C LYS A 94 10.04 -0.66 7.60
N ASP A 95 11.07 -1.48 7.78
CA ASP A 95 11.30 -2.24 9.02
C ASP A 95 11.54 -1.32 10.21
N LYS A 96 12.22 -0.19 9.99
CA LYS A 96 12.38 0.87 11.00
C LYS A 96 11.04 1.48 11.39
N HIS A 97 10.21 1.86 10.42
CA HIS A 97 8.87 2.39 10.70
C HIS A 97 7.97 1.37 11.43
N ILE A 98 8.06 0.09 11.07
CA ILE A 98 7.34 -0.99 11.78
C ILE A 98 7.80 -1.04 13.24
N SER A 99 9.10 -0.92 13.50
CA SER A 99 9.67 -0.94 14.85
C SER A 99 9.17 0.25 15.67
N GLU A 100 9.21 1.46 15.12
CA GLU A 100 8.72 2.68 15.78
C GLU A 100 7.21 2.62 16.07
N LEU A 101 6.40 2.20 15.10
CA LEU A 101 4.96 2.02 15.29
C LEU A 101 4.66 0.98 16.38
N THR A 102 5.42 -0.12 16.41
CA THR A 102 5.28 -1.17 17.43
C THR A 102 5.62 -0.63 18.82
N GLU A 103 6.64 0.21 18.93
CA GLU A 103 7.02 0.85 20.19
C GLU A 103 5.94 1.83 20.67
N MET A 104 5.43 2.70 19.79
CA MET A 104 4.33 3.60 20.14
C MET A 104 3.06 2.87 20.58
N ILE A 105 2.71 1.77 19.92
CA ILE A 105 1.56 0.93 20.33
C ILE A 105 1.79 0.37 21.73
N ARG A 106 2.99 -0.14 22.02
CA ARG A 106 3.34 -0.66 23.34
C ARG A 106 3.22 0.41 24.43
N ASP A 107 3.68 1.62 24.15
CA ASP A 107 3.61 2.72 25.11
C ASP A 107 2.18 3.21 25.32
N GLN A 108 1.38 3.29 24.26
CA GLN A 108 -0.05 3.61 24.37
C GLN A 108 -0.81 2.56 25.19
N GLN A 109 -0.50 1.27 25.01
CA GLN A 109 -1.07 0.20 25.83
C GLN A 109 -0.71 0.36 27.31
N LYS A 110 0.56 0.66 27.63
CA LYS A 110 1.00 0.92 29.02
C LYS A 110 0.27 2.11 29.64
N LEU A 111 0.16 3.22 28.92
CA LEU A 111 -0.53 4.43 29.40
C LEU A 111 -2.01 4.15 29.69
N THR A 112 -2.66 3.39 28.81
CA THR A 112 -4.06 3.00 28.96
C THR A 112 -4.26 2.15 30.22
N LEU A 113 -3.36 1.18 30.45
CA LEU A 113 -3.41 0.33 31.64
C LEU A 113 -3.22 1.14 32.93
N LEU A 114 -2.25 2.05 32.95
CA LEU A 114 -1.99 2.92 34.11
C LEU A 114 -3.19 3.85 34.39
N GLN A 115 -3.81 4.38 33.34
CA GLN A 115 -5.01 5.21 33.49
C GLN A 115 -6.17 4.40 34.08
N GLN A 116 -6.38 3.17 33.61
CA GLN A 116 -7.42 2.29 34.15
C GLN A 116 -7.19 1.99 35.64
N GLN A 117 -5.96 1.63 36.01
CA GLN A 117 -5.61 1.37 37.41
C GLN A 117 -5.86 2.56 38.32
N LYS A 118 -5.50 3.78 37.88
CA LYS A 118 -5.78 5.01 38.65
C LYS A 118 -7.28 5.26 38.79
N ASN A 119 -8.06 5.05 37.72
CA ASN A 119 -9.50 5.23 37.76
C ASN A 119 -10.16 4.25 38.74
N ASP A 120 -9.74 2.98 38.73
CA ASP A 120 -10.25 1.96 39.64
C ASP A 120 -9.90 2.29 41.10
N GLN A 121 -8.69 2.79 41.35
CA GLN A 121 -8.25 3.24 42.67
C GLN A 121 -9.10 4.42 43.18
N LEU A 122 -9.35 5.42 42.34
CA LEU A 122 -10.20 6.55 42.68
C LEU A 122 -11.65 6.12 42.93
N LEU A 123 -12.15 5.13 42.20
CA LEU A 123 -13.50 4.59 42.41
C LEU A 123 -13.62 3.93 43.78
N LEU A 124 -12.61 3.13 44.16
CA LEU A 124 -12.53 2.50 45.48
C LEU A 124 -12.46 3.55 46.61
N GLU A 125 -11.57 4.54 46.48
CA GLU A 125 -11.42 5.60 47.47
C GLU A 125 -12.70 6.43 47.63
N ASN A 126 -13.37 6.77 46.53
CA ASN A 126 -14.66 7.46 46.58
C ASN A 126 -15.74 6.63 47.29
N GLN A 127 -15.75 5.32 47.06
CA GLN A 127 -16.68 4.41 47.75
C GLN A 127 -16.37 4.35 49.25
N GLU A 128 -15.10 4.23 49.63
CA GLU A 128 -14.69 4.29 51.04
C GLU A 128 -15.05 5.62 51.69
N LEU A 129 -14.85 6.75 51.01
CA LEU A 129 -15.19 8.07 51.54
C LEU A 129 -16.69 8.25 51.71
N LYS A 130 -17.51 7.75 50.77
CA LYS A 130 -18.97 7.71 50.91
C LYS A 130 -19.38 6.87 52.11
N ASN A 131 -18.80 5.68 52.23
CA ASN A 131 -18.99 4.82 53.39
C ASN A 131 -18.47 5.49 54.67
N ARG A 132 -17.42 6.32 54.65
CA ARG A 132 -16.94 7.06 55.83
C ARG A 132 -17.78 8.25 56.23
N LYS A 133 -18.56 8.78 55.29
CA LYS A 133 -19.39 9.96 55.53
C LYS A 133 -20.84 9.57 55.78
N TRP A 134 -21.35 8.45 55.27
CA TRP A 134 -22.76 8.09 55.45
C TRP A 134 -23.14 7.95 56.93
N TRP A 135 -22.27 7.41 57.79
CA TRP A 135 -22.55 7.26 59.22
C TRP A 135 -22.50 8.58 59.99
N GLN A 136 -21.96 9.66 59.41
CA GLN A 136 -22.06 11.01 59.99
C GLN A 136 -23.42 11.67 59.74
N PHE A 137 -24.17 11.23 58.72
CA PHE A 137 -25.49 11.77 58.39
C PHE A 137 -26.65 11.07 59.13
N TRP A 138 -26.38 9.97 59.83
CA TRP A 138 -27.37 9.19 60.60
C TRP A 138 -27.27 9.41 62.12
N LYS A 139 -26.48 10.40 62.56
CA LYS A 139 -26.36 10.79 63.97
C LYS A 139 -27.18 12.05 64.24
#